data_AF-A0A5N1IQG7-F1
#
_entry.id   AF-A0A5N1IQG7-F1
#
_cell.length_a   1.000
_cell.length_b   1.000
_cell.length_c   1.000
_cell.angle_alpha   90.00
_cell.angle_beta   90.00
_cell.angle_gamma   90.00
#
_symmetry.space_group_name_H-M   'P 1'
#
loop_
_entity.id
_entity.type
_entity.pdbx_description
1 polymer ?
#
loop_
_entity_poly.entity_id
_entity_poly.type
_entity_poly.pdbx_seq_one_letter_code
_entity_poly.pdbx_strand_id
1 'polypeptide(L)'
;MNLAQVDFQQLRIKHILYKSKVRSMLYGGTYDPAFFSATGPVSQWFTATGQVKYNREPELHALINVHQELNTAATQMHRLYTSGKIDEAHDGLKNIEKKSDQFLDLLAQMEKRLAV
;
A
#
# COMPACT_ATOMS: atom_id res chain seq x y z
N MET A 1 -6.87 22.05 -11.90
CA MET A 1 -6.36 20.80 -11.32
C MET A 1 -7.47 19.77 -11.44
N ASN A 2 -7.24 18.64 -12.11
CA ASN A 2 -8.27 17.61 -12.24
C ASN A 2 -8.52 16.98 -10.86
N LEU A 3 -9.77 16.85 -10.42
CA LEU A 3 -10.14 16.27 -9.13
C LEU A 3 -9.57 14.85 -8.96
N ALA A 4 -9.48 14.08 -10.04
CA ALA A 4 -8.87 12.75 -10.01
C ALA A 4 -7.37 12.79 -9.71
N GLN A 5 -6.64 13.77 -10.24
CA GLN A 5 -5.23 13.96 -9.90
C GLN A 5 -5.06 14.22 -8.41
N VAL A 6 -5.91 15.05 -7.80
CA VAL A 6 -5.87 15.34 -6.35
C VAL A 6 -6.07 14.07 -5.54
N ASP A 7 -7.06 13.26 -5.91
CA ASP A 7 -7.37 12.01 -5.21
C ASP A 7 -6.20 11.00 -5.33
N PHE A 8 -5.58 10.86 -6.51
CA PHE A 8 -4.43 9.97 -6.71
C PHE A 8 -3.15 10.46 -6.05
N GLN A 9 -2.91 11.77 -5.97
CA GLN A 9 -1.81 12.32 -5.17
C GLN A 9 -1.97 11.97 -3.68
N GLN A 10 -3.20 12.05 -3.14
CA GLN A 10 -3.47 11.65 -1.76
C GLN A 10 -3.15 10.16 -1.52
N LEU A 11 -3.59 9.28 -2.43
CA LEU A 11 -3.28 7.85 -2.34
C LEU A 11 -1.77 7.60 -2.38
N ARG A 12 -1.05 8.28 -3.28
CA ARG A 12 0.41 8.16 -3.43
C ARG A 12 1.13 8.56 -2.15
N ILE A 13 0.76 9.67 -1.52
CA ILE A 13 1.34 10.11 -0.24
C ILE A 13 1.10 9.07 0.86
N LYS A 14 -0.12 8.52 0.96
CA LYS A 14 -0.44 7.47 1.94
C LYS A 14 0.38 6.20 1.71
N HIS A 15 0.62 5.82 0.46
CA HIS A 15 1.45 4.67 0.11
C HIS A 15 2.95 4.90 0.38
N ILE A 16 3.45 6.13 0.20
CA ILE A 16 4.82 6.50 0.59
C ILE A 16 4.99 6.36 2.11
N LEU A 17 4.04 6.87 2.89
CA LEU A 17 4.02 6.69 4.34
C LEU A 17 3.95 5.21 4.72
N TYR A 18 3.14 4.43 4.00
CA TYR A 18 3.05 2.98 4.20
C TYR A 18 4.40 2.29 4.06
N LYS A 19 5.12 2.53 2.96
CA LYS A 19 6.47 2.00 2.76
C LYS A 19 7.44 2.39 3.88
N SER A 20 7.40 3.65 4.30
CA SER A 20 8.24 4.15 5.39
C SER A 20 7.99 3.36 6.69
N LYS A 21 6.72 3.10 7.02
CA LYS A 21 6.33 2.30 8.19
C LYS A 21 6.77 0.84 8.10
N VAL A 22 6.66 0.20 6.93
CA VAL A 22 7.17 -1.18 6.72
C VAL A 22 8.67 -1.25 7.00
N ARG A 23 9.46 -0.30 6.47
CA ARG A 23 10.92 -0.30 6.71
C ARG A 23 11.24 -0.01 8.17
N SER A 24 10.59 1.00 8.76
CA SER A 24 10.82 1.37 10.17
C SER A 24 10.63 0.20 11.13
N MET A 25 9.63 -0.65 10.90
CA MET A 25 9.39 -1.88 11.67
C MET A 25 10.61 -2.81 11.73
N LEU A 26 11.36 -2.96 10.64
CA LEU A 26 12.54 -3.83 10.58
C LEU A 26 13.81 -3.22 11.19
N TYR A 27 13.77 -1.92 11.51
CA TYR A 27 14.86 -1.20 12.14
C TYR A 27 14.52 -0.80 13.59
N GLY A 28 13.64 -1.57 14.25
CA GLY A 28 13.27 -1.36 15.65
C GLY A 28 12.17 -0.32 15.89
N GLY A 29 11.49 0.14 14.84
CA GLY A 29 10.30 0.98 14.97
C GLY A 29 9.08 0.22 15.49
N THR A 30 8.12 0.95 16.06
CA THR A 30 6.87 0.37 16.57
C THR A 30 6.01 -0.20 15.45
N TYR A 31 5.64 -1.47 15.58
CA TYR A 31 4.62 -2.09 14.73
C TYR A 31 3.22 -1.66 15.18
N ASP A 32 2.43 -1.13 14.24
CA ASP A 32 1.03 -0.79 14.45
C ASP A 32 0.15 -1.74 13.61
N PRO A 33 -0.48 -2.76 14.21
CA PRO A 33 -1.34 -3.70 13.50
C PRO A 33 -2.51 -3.01 12.78
N ALA A 34 -3.05 -1.92 13.34
CA ALA A 34 -4.17 -1.21 12.74
C ALA A 34 -3.75 -0.53 11.44
N PHE A 35 -2.52 -0.03 11.37
CA PHE A 35 -1.95 0.61 10.18
C PHE A 35 -1.77 -0.36 9.00
N PHE A 36 -1.44 -1.64 9.26
CA PHE A 36 -1.24 -2.69 8.24
C PHE A 36 -2.49 -3.55 8.00
N SER A 37 -3.68 -3.00 8.23
CA SER A 37 -4.96 -3.73 8.12
C SER A 37 -5.99 -3.01 7.25
N ALA A 38 -7.21 -3.52 7.23
CA ALA A 38 -8.36 -2.88 6.58
C ALA A 38 -8.69 -1.49 7.17
N THR A 39 -8.22 -1.17 8.38
CA THR A 39 -8.37 0.16 8.98
C THR A 39 -7.22 1.10 8.67
N GLY A 40 -6.21 0.65 7.92
CA GLY A 40 -5.04 1.45 7.58
C GLY A 40 -5.36 2.63 6.64
N PRO A 41 -4.51 3.67 6.57
CA PRO A 41 -4.82 4.89 5.80
C PRO A 41 -5.09 4.66 4.32
N VAL A 42 -4.39 3.70 3.69
CA VAL A 42 -4.60 3.35 2.28
C VAL A 42 -5.92 2.59 2.10
N SER A 43 -6.21 1.60 2.96
CA SER A 43 -7.50 0.91 3.00
C SER A 43 -8.68 1.86 3.21
N GLN A 44 -8.55 2.83 4.12
CA GLN A 44 -9.55 3.87 4.34
C GLN A 44 -9.73 4.78 3.12
N TRP A 45 -8.66 5.10 2.39
CA TRP A 45 -8.79 5.87 1.16
C TRP A 45 -9.58 5.08 0.10
N PHE A 46 -9.34 3.77 -0.01
CA PHE A 46 -10.12 2.93 -0.93
C PHE A 46 -11.60 2.95 -0.59
N THR A 47 -11.98 2.84 0.68
CA THR A 47 -13.40 2.82 1.06
C THR A 47 -14.04 4.21 0.97
N ALA A 48 -13.35 5.26 1.41
CA ALA A 48 -13.92 6.60 1.52
C ALA A 48 -13.90 7.40 0.19
N THR A 49 -12.95 7.11 -0.70
CA THR A 49 -12.76 7.86 -1.96
C THR A 49 -12.75 6.92 -3.16
N GLY A 50 -11.89 5.89 -3.12
CA GLY A 50 -11.69 4.95 -4.22
C GLY A 50 -12.99 4.33 -4.72
N GLN A 51 -13.69 3.61 -3.86
CA GLN A 51 -14.92 2.88 -4.18
C GLN A 51 -16.12 3.82 -4.37
N VAL A 52 -16.10 5.02 -3.81
CA VAL A 52 -17.18 5.99 -4.02
C VAL A 52 -17.13 6.57 -5.43
N LYS A 53 -15.92 6.89 -5.93
CA LYS A 53 -15.74 7.61 -7.20
C LYS A 53 -15.30 6.74 -8.37
N TYR A 54 -14.57 5.67 -8.11
CA TYR A 54 -13.83 4.89 -9.12
C TYR A 54 -14.12 3.39 -9.09
N ASN A 55 -15.23 2.95 -8.49
CA ASN A 55 -15.56 1.52 -8.36
C ASN A 55 -15.82 0.80 -9.68
N ARG A 56 -15.94 1.51 -10.80
CA ARG A 56 -16.07 0.89 -12.13
C ARG A 56 -14.71 0.67 -12.79
N GLU A 57 -13.64 1.18 -12.21
CA GLU A 57 -12.32 1.14 -12.79
C GLU A 57 -11.59 -0.15 -12.40
N PRO A 58 -11.18 -1.00 -13.35
CA PRO A 58 -10.51 -2.27 -13.04
C PRO A 58 -9.18 -2.07 -12.29
N GLU A 59 -8.47 -0.97 -12.56
CA GLU A 59 -7.24 -0.61 -11.87
C GLU A 59 -7.47 -0.36 -10.37
N LEU A 60 -8.64 0.14 -9.96
CA LEU A 60 -8.96 0.32 -8.55
C LEU A 60 -9.02 -1.04 -7.83
N HIS A 61 -9.69 -2.03 -8.43
CA HIS A 61 -9.78 -3.37 -7.85
C HIS A 61 -8.41 -4.04 -7.78
N ALA A 62 -7.59 -3.86 -8.82
CA ALA A 62 -6.21 -4.34 -8.82
C ALA A 62 -5.37 -3.66 -7.72
N LEU A 63 -5.50 -2.34 -7.53
CA LEU A 63 -4.85 -1.59 -6.45
C LEU A 63 -5.25 -2.10 -5.06
N ILE A 64 -6.53 -2.37 -4.84
CA ILE A 64 -7.05 -2.92 -3.58
C ILE A 64 -6.40 -4.29 -3.31
N ASN A 65 -6.38 -5.18 -4.30
CA ASN A 65 -5.79 -6.51 -4.16
C ASN A 65 -4.28 -6.43 -3.85
N VAL A 66 -3.53 -5.62 -4.61
CA VAL A 66 -2.09 -5.42 -4.36
C VAL A 66 -1.83 -4.86 -2.96
N HIS A 67 -2.67 -3.95 -2.47
CA HIS A 67 -2.54 -3.42 -1.12
C HIS A 67 -2.84 -4.46 -0.03
N GLN A 68 -3.83 -5.33 -0.25
CA GLN A 68 -4.10 -6.44 0.66
C GLN A 68 -2.89 -7.39 0.73
N GLU A 69 -2.28 -7.71 -0.41
CA GLU A 69 -1.07 -8.53 -0.47
C GLU A 69 0.13 -7.86 0.23
N LEU A 70 0.26 -6.53 0.11
CA LEU A 70 1.25 -5.76 0.86
C LEU A 70 1.02 -5.88 2.37
N ASN A 71 -0.22 -5.76 2.84
CA ASN A 71 -0.57 -5.90 4.27
C ASN A 71 -0.25 -7.30 4.81
N THR A 72 -0.58 -8.35 4.04
CA THR A 72 -0.21 -9.72 4.39
C THR A 72 1.30 -9.88 4.46
N ALA A 73 2.05 -9.36 3.48
CA ALA A 73 3.51 -9.43 3.46
C ALA A 73 4.14 -8.66 4.65
N ALA A 74 3.65 -7.46 4.97
CA ALA A 74 4.14 -6.67 6.10
C ALA A 74 3.89 -7.38 7.44
N THR A 75 2.69 -7.96 7.62
CA THR A 75 2.35 -8.74 8.82
C THR A 75 3.25 -9.97 8.96
N GLN A 76 3.52 -10.67 7.85
CA GLN A 76 4.42 -11.83 7.84
C GLN A 76 5.85 -11.42 8.17
N MET A 77 6.34 -10.30 7.62
CA MET A 77 7.67 -9.77 7.93
C MET A 77 7.80 -9.40 9.40
N HIS A 78 6.79 -8.76 10.00
CA HIS A 78 6.76 -8.48 11.43
C HIS A 78 6.87 -9.78 12.26
N ARG A 79 6.12 -10.81 11.89
CA ARG A 79 6.16 -12.11 12.57
C ARG A 79 7.54 -12.75 12.48
N LEU A 80 8.18 -12.73 11.31
CA LEU A 80 9.54 -13.23 11.12
C LEU A 80 10.53 -12.45 12.00
N TYR A 81 10.47 -11.13 11.96
CA TYR A 81 11.35 -10.24 12.73
C TYR A 81 11.24 -10.50 14.24
N THR A 82 10.02 -10.50 14.78
CA THR A 82 9.76 -10.77 16.20
C THR A 82 10.10 -12.20 16.64
N SER A 83 10.13 -13.16 15.72
CA SER A 83 10.59 -14.54 15.97
C SER A 83 12.10 -14.74 15.88
N GLY A 84 12.88 -13.67 15.66
CA GLY A 84 14.34 -13.73 15.52
C GLY A 84 14.84 -14.15 14.14
N LYS A 85 13.95 -14.36 13.17
CA LYS A 85 14.27 -14.66 11.77
C LYS A 85 14.54 -13.38 10.97
N ILE A 86 15.58 -12.66 11.38
CA ILE A 86 15.87 -11.29 10.90
C ILE A 86 16.18 -11.28 9.40
N ASP A 87 16.99 -12.23 8.91
CA ASP A 87 17.35 -12.29 7.49
C ASP A 87 16.13 -12.57 6.60
N GLU A 88 15.28 -13.53 7.00
CA GLU A 88 14.02 -13.83 6.30
C GLU A 88 13.08 -12.61 6.26
N ALA A 89 13.02 -11.85 7.36
CA ALA A 89 12.22 -10.63 7.43
C ALA A 89 12.76 -9.54 6.48
N HIS A 90 14.09 -9.38 6.40
CA HIS A 90 14.74 -8.45 5.48
C HIS A 90 14.56 -8.86 4.02
N ASP A 91 14.68 -10.15 3.69
CA ASP A 91 14.40 -10.66 2.34
C ASP A 91 12.95 -10.39 1.92
N GLY A 92 12.01 -10.37 2.87
CA GLY A 92 10.64 -9.94 2.65
C GLY A 92 10.49 -8.53 2.06
N LEU A 93 11.45 -7.62 2.30
CA LEU A 93 11.44 -6.28 1.71
C LEU A 93 11.45 -6.34 0.18
N LYS A 94 12.14 -7.30 -0.43
CA LYS A 94 12.18 -7.46 -1.90
C LYS A 94 10.77 -7.68 -2.46
N ASN A 95 9.95 -8.45 -1.76
CA ASN A 95 8.56 -8.69 -2.14
C ASN A 95 7.69 -7.43 -1.95
N ILE A 96 7.92 -6.67 -0.86
CA ILE A 96 7.23 -5.39 -0.63
C ILE A 96 7.56 -4.38 -1.73
N GLU A 97 8.84 -4.22 -2.10
CA GLU A 97 9.23 -3.27 -3.16
C GLU A 97 8.58 -3.66 -4.49
N LYS A 98 8.66 -4.94 -4.89
CA LYS A 98 8.02 -5.41 -6.12
C LYS A 98 6.52 -5.12 -6.17
N LYS A 99 5.79 -5.38 -5.08
CA LYS A 99 4.35 -5.09 -4.99
C LYS A 99 4.08 -3.58 -4.92
N SER A 100 4.98 -2.81 -4.31
CA SER A 100 4.88 -1.36 -4.25
C SER A 100 5.04 -0.73 -5.63
N ASP A 101 5.95 -1.25 -6.45
CA ASP A 101 6.14 -0.81 -7.83
C ASP A 101 4.90 -1.13 -8.66
N GLN A 102 4.38 -2.36 -8.55
CA GLN A 102 3.12 -2.75 -9.19
C GLN A 102 1.95 -1.83 -8.79
N PHE A 103 1.87 -1.47 -7.50
CA PHE A 103 0.85 -0.53 -7.02
C PHE A 103 0.99 0.85 -7.68
N LEU A 104 2.22 1.39 -7.76
CA LEU A 104 2.46 2.69 -8.35
C LEU A 104 2.21 2.70 -9.86
N ASP A 105 2.55 1.62 -10.55
CA ASP A 105 2.28 1.45 -11.98
C ASP A 105 0.78 1.41 -12.27
N LEU A 106 -0.01 0.67 -11.47
CA LEU A 106 -1.47 0.65 -11.59
C LEU A 106 -2.08 2.03 -11.33
N LEU A 107 -1.60 2.74 -10.32
CA LEU A 107 -2.05 4.09 -10.01
C LEU A 107 -1.74 5.06 -11.15
N ALA A 108 -0.54 4.97 -11.74
CA ALA A 108 -0.14 5.79 -12.88
C ALA A 108 -0.97 5.50 -14.14
N GLN A 109 -1.29 4.23 -14.41
CA GLN A 109 -2.18 3.83 -15.51
C GLN A 109 -3.58 4.43 -15.34
N MET A 110 -4.15 4.30 -14.14
CA MET A 110 -5.45 4.84 -13.80
C MET A 110 -5.47 6.38 -13.90
N GLU A 111 -4.43 7.05 -13.39
CA GLU A 111 -4.28 8.50 -13.49
C GLU A 111 -4.19 8.96 -14.95
N LYS A 112 -3.41 8.28 -15.80
CA LYS A 112 -3.29 8.60 -17.22
C LYS A 112 -4.62 8.45 -17.96
N ARG A 113 -5.39 7.40 -17.65
CA ARG A 113 -6.66 7.12 -18.32
C ARG A 113 -7.77 8.10 -17.93
N LEU A 114 -7.77 8.55 -16.67
CA LEU A 114 -8.79 9.47 -16.13
C LEU A 114 -8.37 10.95 -16.19
N ALA A 115 -7.15 11.23 -16.67
CA ALA A 115 -6.68 12.58 -16.96
C ALA A 115 -7.06 13.09 -18.36
N VAL A 116 -7.71 12.25 -19.17
CA VAL A 116 -8.32 12.59 -20.47
C VAL A 116 -9.70 13.19 -20.24
#